data_AF-A0A0D7QBG7-F1
#
_entry.id   AF-A0A0D7QBG7-F1
#
_cell.length_a   1.000
_cell.length_b   1.000
_cell.length_c   1.000
_cell.angle_alpha   90.00
_cell.angle_beta   90.00
_cell.angle_gamma   90.00
#
_symmetry.space_group_name_H-M   'P 1'
#
loop_
_entity.id
_entity.type
_entity.pdbx_description
1 polymer ?
#
loop_
_entity_poly.entity_id
_entity_poly.type
_entity_poly.pdbx_seq_one_letter_code
_entity_poly.pdbx_strand_id
1 'polypeptide(L)'
;MNRKVVSFVSCWLAALLLPLPGACADEFRTPSISAMRVEWRAVLEQLRQEINAQPAIAQSFTFARQRRVPASDPRSMPALVQLNAMTSTIFPGIARSPVPVLLPFDTASYLDARQRGAPDSLSLQRYQADFRPADFFDAGAAGYDAVFSLEPGAGDGMPQRTYAKPVEVQISGSILVYDLVDRLGGKGEAVKPLAAQFPDMRRFIREGYVRYAFSRFGIPYVVSIQCLDSATRPKRLACREAYPVAERFLKALRITGGQPSRPRNDIASDVAERPAAPSPDFTYHPSGDIIANSGGRKQGGHADITAYSQIRFPLEKAPAFAHSQSFAKRKSDGPADSYPWQDNFCEARSFEVGQCASGFGHQGQDIRPGACPADSKDGCDPKQQAIVAVRDSIVIRSPQQQAATLQVNTTTEHVRFRYMHMNPSVMDAEGLLNGRGVAEGEKIGVVSNYLDHPNGTSRHLHFDVQVFTRDGWLWVNPYTTLVSAYERLIRGRGREIGPEPGPAAAVAHALPDDVAHHIDIQEGGGN
;
A
#
# COMPACT_ATOMS: atom_id res chain seq x y z
N MET A 1 22.89 59.60 -58.98
CA MET A 1 23.49 60.28 -57.81
C MET A 1 22.56 60.07 -56.61
N ASN A 2 23.14 59.89 -55.42
CA ASN A 2 22.55 59.57 -54.10
C ASN A 2 22.14 58.11 -53.88
N ARG A 3 23.07 57.24 -53.48
CA ARG A 3 23.64 56.96 -52.13
C ARG A 3 22.64 56.30 -51.17
N LYS A 4 22.84 54.99 -51.04
CA LYS A 4 22.37 54.10 -49.96
C LYS A 4 22.81 54.65 -48.60
N VAL A 5 21.91 54.63 -47.62
CA VAL A 5 22.25 54.69 -46.20
C VAL A 5 21.86 53.35 -45.59
N VAL A 6 22.88 52.68 -45.06
CA VAL A 6 22.81 51.50 -44.21
C VAL A 6 22.54 51.99 -42.79
N SER A 7 21.61 51.35 -42.08
CA SER A 7 21.56 51.41 -40.62
C SER A 7 21.48 49.99 -40.09
N PHE A 8 22.57 49.56 -39.43
CA PHE A 8 22.66 48.38 -38.61
C PHE A 8 22.08 48.71 -37.23
N VAL A 9 21.10 47.93 -36.77
CA VAL A 9 20.83 47.80 -35.33
C VAL A 9 20.75 46.31 -35.03
N SER A 10 21.77 45.83 -34.34
CA SER A 10 21.90 44.49 -33.79
C SER A 10 20.89 44.28 -32.65
N CYS A 11 19.94 43.36 -32.82
CA CYS A 11 19.18 42.81 -31.70
C CYS A 11 19.84 41.49 -31.27
N TRP A 12 20.43 41.52 -30.08
CA TRP A 12 20.95 40.37 -29.36
C TRP A 12 19.80 39.42 -28.99
N LEU A 13 19.78 38.23 -29.59
CA LEU A 13 19.00 37.08 -29.09
C LEU A 13 19.84 36.39 -28.02
N ALA A 14 19.62 36.76 -26.76
CA ALA A 14 20.07 35.97 -25.63
C ALA A 14 19.16 34.74 -25.52
N ALA A 15 19.59 33.62 -26.11
CA ALA A 15 19.02 32.31 -25.81
C ALA A 15 19.47 31.92 -24.40
N LEU A 16 18.62 32.17 -23.41
CA LEU A 16 18.72 31.54 -22.09
C LEU A 16 18.38 30.05 -22.25
N LEU A 17 19.38 29.27 -22.64
CA LEU A 17 19.39 27.83 -22.43
C LEU A 17 19.59 27.60 -20.92
N LEU A 18 18.48 27.59 -20.17
CA LEU A 18 18.50 27.02 -18.83
C LEU A 18 18.68 25.50 -18.98
N PRO A 19 19.74 24.89 -18.41
CA PRO A 19 19.79 23.45 -18.31
C PRO A 19 18.67 23.00 -17.38
N LEU A 20 17.84 22.06 -17.84
CA LEU A 20 17.04 21.24 -16.93
C LEU A 20 18.01 20.61 -15.91
N PRO A 21 17.73 20.65 -14.60
CA PRO A 21 18.57 19.95 -13.64
C PRO A 21 18.47 18.46 -13.94
N GLY A 22 19.53 17.90 -14.52
CA GLY A 22 19.74 16.45 -14.51
C GLY A 22 19.78 16.02 -13.06
N ALA A 23 19.02 14.97 -12.72
CA ALA A 23 19.05 14.40 -11.39
C ALA A 23 20.51 14.06 -11.03
N CYS A 24 21.03 14.65 -9.95
CA CYS A 24 22.33 14.27 -9.44
C CYS A 24 22.26 12.80 -8.96
N ALA A 25 23.36 12.07 -9.08
CA ALA A 25 23.50 10.69 -8.61
C ALA A 25 23.03 10.47 -7.15
N ASP A 26 23.05 11.52 -6.32
CA ASP A 26 22.64 11.51 -4.92
C ASP A 26 21.18 11.97 -4.67
N GLU A 27 20.34 12.19 -5.67
CA GLU A 27 19.01 12.78 -5.47
C GLU A 27 17.92 11.73 -5.22
N PHE A 28 17.32 11.73 -4.02
CA PHE A 28 16.15 10.89 -3.73
C PHE A 28 14.87 11.58 -4.22
N ARG A 29 13.91 10.79 -4.67
CA ARG A 29 12.64 11.30 -5.21
C ARG A 29 11.43 10.78 -4.46
N THR A 30 10.37 11.57 -4.35
CA THR A 30 9.05 11.10 -3.91
C THR A 30 8.36 10.33 -5.03
N PRO A 31 7.43 9.42 -4.73
CA PRO A 31 6.72 8.68 -5.77
C PRO A 31 5.74 9.60 -6.52
N SER A 32 5.54 9.31 -7.81
CA SER A 32 4.36 9.81 -8.53
C SER A 32 3.11 9.07 -8.07
N ILE A 33 2.01 9.80 -7.87
CA ILE A 33 0.73 9.23 -7.41
C ILE A 33 -0.39 9.80 -8.28
N SER A 34 -1.10 8.91 -8.95
CA SER A 34 -2.30 9.24 -9.73
C SER A 34 -3.54 9.38 -8.83
N ALA A 35 -4.32 10.43 -9.04
CA ALA A 35 -5.57 10.70 -8.35
C ALA A 35 -6.79 10.25 -9.17
N MET A 36 -7.50 9.25 -8.67
CA MET A 36 -8.67 8.67 -9.34
C MET A 36 -9.92 9.54 -9.16
N ARG A 37 -10.83 9.48 -10.14
CA ARG A 37 -12.10 10.22 -10.12
C ARG A 37 -13.26 9.27 -9.86
N VAL A 38 -14.06 9.58 -8.83
CA VAL A 38 -15.22 8.78 -8.47
C VAL A 38 -16.46 9.20 -9.26
N GLU A 39 -17.16 8.22 -9.83
CA GLU A 39 -18.42 8.40 -10.54
C GLU A 39 -19.63 8.36 -9.59
N TRP A 40 -19.75 9.35 -8.71
CA TRP A 40 -20.79 9.38 -7.66
C TRP A 40 -22.25 9.29 -8.17
N ARG A 41 -22.51 9.65 -9.43
CA ARG A 41 -23.85 9.47 -10.03
C ARG A 41 -24.18 7.99 -10.20
N ALA A 42 -23.23 7.17 -10.65
CA ALA A 42 -23.39 5.73 -10.81
C ALA A 42 -23.53 5.05 -9.45
N VAL A 43 -22.80 5.53 -8.44
CA VAL A 43 -22.93 5.07 -7.04
C VAL A 43 -24.35 5.29 -6.53
N LEU A 44 -24.89 6.50 -6.69
CA LEU A 44 -26.24 6.84 -6.22
C LEU A 44 -27.32 6.00 -6.92
N GLU A 45 -27.13 5.69 -8.20
CA GLU A 45 -28.07 4.86 -8.97
C GLU A 45 -28.02 3.39 -8.53
N GLN A 46 -26.83 2.82 -8.32
CA GLN A 46 -26.72 1.46 -7.77
C GLN A 46 -27.29 1.39 -6.35
N LEU A 47 -27.02 2.38 -5.49
CA LEU A 47 -27.60 2.42 -4.14
C LEU A 47 -29.12 2.45 -4.20
N ARG A 48 -29.70 3.21 -5.13
CA ARG A 48 -31.16 3.24 -5.33
C ARG A 48 -31.69 1.85 -5.66
N GLN A 49 -31.03 1.12 -6.55
CA GLN A 49 -31.42 -0.24 -6.92
C GLN A 49 -31.31 -1.21 -5.73
N GLU A 50 -30.22 -1.13 -4.96
CA GLU A 50 -30.00 -1.96 -3.76
C GLU A 50 -31.07 -1.70 -2.68
N ILE A 51 -31.39 -0.44 -2.40
CA ILE A 51 -32.40 -0.07 -1.39
C ILE A 51 -33.83 -0.39 -1.86
N ASN A 52 -34.13 -0.21 -3.14
CA ASN A 52 -35.46 -0.51 -3.70
C ASN A 52 -35.80 -2.01 -3.70
N ALA A 53 -34.82 -2.89 -3.46
CA ALA A 53 -35.10 -4.30 -3.19
C ALA A 53 -35.95 -4.51 -1.92
N GLN A 54 -35.97 -3.54 -1.01
CA GLN A 54 -36.81 -3.51 0.19
C GLN A 54 -37.65 -2.23 0.24
N PRO A 55 -38.87 -2.22 -0.35
CA PRO A 55 -39.69 -1.01 -0.48
C PRO A 55 -40.04 -0.31 0.85
N ALA A 56 -40.08 -1.05 1.96
CA ALA A 56 -40.38 -0.51 3.29
C ALA A 56 -39.35 0.53 3.75
N ILE A 57 -38.06 0.29 3.48
CA ILE A 57 -37.00 1.23 3.87
C ILE A 57 -36.74 2.31 2.83
N ALA A 58 -37.16 2.11 1.57
CA ALA A 58 -36.87 3.03 0.48
C ALA A 58 -37.41 4.44 0.74
N GLN A 59 -38.52 4.55 1.48
CA GLN A 59 -39.12 5.83 1.91
C GLN A 59 -38.22 6.62 2.87
N SER A 60 -37.25 5.98 3.52
CA SER A 60 -36.29 6.64 4.42
C SER A 60 -35.16 7.35 3.67
N PHE A 61 -35.04 7.14 2.35
CA PHE A 61 -33.93 7.66 1.55
C PHE A 61 -34.39 8.76 0.59
N THR A 62 -33.59 9.84 0.51
CA THR A 62 -33.78 10.92 -0.47
C THR A 62 -32.73 10.82 -1.57
N PHE A 63 -33.13 10.22 -2.70
CA PHE A 63 -32.26 10.06 -3.87
C PHE A 63 -32.23 11.29 -4.81
N ALA A 64 -33.03 12.31 -4.53
CA ALA A 64 -32.98 13.56 -5.29
C ALA A 64 -31.70 14.34 -4.95
N ARG A 65 -30.87 14.60 -5.96
CA ARG A 65 -29.61 15.35 -5.79
C ARG A 65 -29.89 16.81 -5.48
N GLN A 66 -29.16 17.39 -4.53
CA GLN A 66 -29.25 18.81 -4.23
C GLN A 66 -28.35 19.63 -5.16
N ARG A 67 -28.97 20.45 -6.02
CA ARG A 67 -28.25 21.30 -7.00
C ARG A 67 -27.77 22.64 -6.42
N ARG A 68 -28.21 23.00 -5.21
CA ARG A 68 -27.86 24.27 -4.54
C ARG A 68 -26.47 24.24 -3.88
N VAL A 69 -25.85 23.07 -3.79
CA VAL A 69 -24.51 22.87 -3.22
C VAL A 69 -23.56 22.28 -4.27
N PRO A 70 -22.24 22.49 -4.15
CA PRO A 70 -21.25 21.88 -5.05
C PRO A 70 -21.37 20.35 -5.09
N ALA A 71 -21.06 19.74 -6.24
CA ALA A 71 -21.13 18.28 -6.39
C ALA A 71 -20.16 17.50 -5.48
N SER A 72 -19.11 18.17 -4.98
CA SER A 72 -18.14 17.64 -4.01
C SER A 72 -18.58 17.80 -2.56
N ASP A 73 -19.68 18.53 -2.29
CA ASP A 73 -20.27 18.63 -0.96
C ASP A 73 -21.09 17.35 -0.69
N PRO A 74 -20.88 16.66 0.43
CA PRO A 74 -21.66 15.46 0.78
C PRO A 74 -23.17 15.67 0.73
N ARG A 75 -23.66 16.86 1.07
CA ARG A 75 -25.09 17.21 1.06
C ARG A 75 -25.71 17.21 -0.34
N SER A 76 -24.88 17.25 -1.39
CA SER A 76 -25.34 17.10 -2.77
C SER A 76 -26.01 15.74 -3.03
N MET A 77 -25.75 14.74 -2.19
CA MET A 77 -26.31 13.38 -2.26
C MET A 77 -26.87 12.92 -0.90
N PRO A 78 -28.07 13.38 -0.51
CA PRO A 78 -28.64 13.10 0.81
C PRO A 78 -28.74 11.61 1.16
N ALA A 79 -29.09 10.76 0.19
CA ALA A 79 -29.14 9.30 0.41
C ALA A 79 -27.82 8.71 0.93
N LEU A 80 -26.65 9.22 0.49
CA LEU A 80 -25.35 8.75 0.99
C LEU A 80 -25.07 9.25 2.41
N VAL A 81 -25.50 10.48 2.74
CA VAL A 81 -25.40 11.01 4.11
C VAL A 81 -26.28 10.17 5.06
N GLN A 82 -27.49 9.83 4.63
CA GLN A 82 -28.41 8.97 5.38
C GLN A 82 -27.84 7.57 5.56
N LEU A 83 -27.29 6.98 4.49
CA LEU A 83 -26.60 5.69 4.54
C LEU A 83 -25.46 5.70 5.56
N ASN A 84 -24.57 6.68 5.47
CA ASN A 84 -23.43 6.83 6.38
C ASN A 84 -23.88 6.98 7.84
N ALA A 85 -24.94 7.74 8.10
CA ALA A 85 -25.50 7.89 9.45
C ALA A 85 -25.94 6.54 10.02
N MET A 86 -26.61 5.71 9.20
CA MET A 86 -27.10 4.39 9.61
C MET A 86 -25.96 3.39 9.81
N THR A 87 -25.00 3.32 8.88
CA THR A 87 -23.93 2.31 8.88
C THR A 87 -22.75 2.68 9.78
N SER A 88 -22.63 3.95 10.21
CA SER A 88 -21.55 4.40 11.11
C SER A 88 -21.50 3.68 12.46
N THR A 89 -22.63 3.10 12.90
CA THR A 89 -22.71 2.31 14.14
C THR A 89 -22.01 0.95 14.01
N ILE A 90 -21.87 0.44 12.78
CA ILE A 90 -21.22 -0.83 12.45
C ILE A 90 -19.80 -0.57 11.93
N PHE A 91 -19.64 0.47 11.12
CA PHE A 91 -18.38 0.87 10.49
C PHE A 91 -18.03 2.31 10.90
N PRO A 92 -17.42 2.51 12.08
CA PRO A 92 -17.10 3.84 12.60
C PRO A 92 -16.29 4.66 11.61
N GLY A 93 -16.74 5.90 11.34
CA GLY A 93 -16.02 6.81 10.46
C GLY A 93 -16.18 6.52 8.96
N ILE A 94 -17.09 5.64 8.54
CA ILE A 94 -17.33 5.31 7.12
C ILE A 94 -17.51 6.53 6.20
N ALA A 95 -18.07 7.63 6.71
CA ALA A 95 -18.22 8.89 5.99
C ALA A 95 -16.88 9.59 5.65
N ARG A 96 -15.76 9.22 6.29
CA ARG A 96 -14.45 9.80 5.99
C ARG A 96 -13.91 9.34 4.63
N SER A 97 -14.40 8.21 4.11
CA SER A 97 -13.95 7.68 2.83
C SER A 97 -14.37 8.59 1.67
N PRO A 98 -13.41 9.07 0.85
CA PRO A 98 -13.69 9.80 -0.39
C PRO A 98 -14.06 8.88 -1.56
N VAL A 99 -14.04 7.55 -1.36
CA VAL A 99 -14.48 6.54 -2.32
C VAL A 99 -15.76 5.86 -1.82
N PRO A 100 -16.58 5.28 -2.71
CA PRO A 100 -17.69 4.42 -2.32
C PRO A 100 -17.16 3.24 -1.52
N VAL A 101 -17.72 3.01 -0.34
CA VAL A 101 -17.32 1.89 0.51
C VAL A 101 -18.11 0.66 0.09
N LEU A 102 -17.41 -0.33 -0.45
CA LEU A 102 -17.95 -1.62 -0.84
C LEU A 102 -17.59 -2.66 0.22
N LEU A 103 -18.62 -3.20 0.90
CA LEU A 103 -18.46 -4.22 1.94
C LEU A 103 -19.50 -5.33 1.70
N PRO A 104 -19.27 -6.56 2.21
CA PRO A 104 -20.20 -7.67 2.03
C PRO A 104 -21.46 -7.52 2.90
N PHE A 105 -22.03 -6.32 3.01
CA PHE A 105 -23.10 -5.97 3.95
C PHE A 105 -24.41 -5.62 3.24
N ASP A 106 -25.45 -6.44 3.46
CA ASP A 106 -26.80 -6.18 2.94
C ASP A 106 -27.52 -5.12 3.80
N THR A 107 -27.21 -3.86 3.51
CA THR A 107 -27.81 -2.69 4.15
C THR A 107 -29.33 -2.74 4.09
N ALA A 108 -29.91 -3.14 2.95
CA ALA A 108 -31.34 -3.05 2.75
C ALA A 108 -32.09 -4.01 3.69
N SER A 109 -31.66 -5.28 3.70
CA SER A 109 -32.25 -6.30 4.58
C SER A 109 -31.97 -6.02 6.07
N TYR A 110 -30.80 -5.46 6.40
CA TYR A 110 -30.48 -5.06 7.76
C TYR A 110 -31.44 -3.98 8.29
N LEU A 111 -31.65 -2.92 7.52
CA LEU A 111 -32.52 -1.81 7.92
C LEU A 111 -33.99 -2.22 8.01
N ASP A 112 -34.47 -3.04 7.09
CA ASP A 112 -35.85 -3.56 7.12
C ASP A 112 -36.08 -4.40 8.37
N ALA A 113 -35.13 -5.28 8.72
CA ALA A 113 -35.20 -6.05 9.96
C ALA A 113 -35.23 -5.15 11.20
N ARG A 114 -34.37 -4.13 11.26
CA ARG A 114 -34.35 -3.15 12.37
C ARG A 114 -35.68 -2.41 12.50
N GLN A 115 -36.28 -1.97 11.39
CA GLN A 115 -37.59 -1.31 11.39
C GLN A 115 -38.71 -2.24 11.90
N ARG A 116 -38.64 -3.54 11.63
CA ARG A 116 -39.59 -4.54 12.12
C ARG A 116 -39.34 -4.98 13.58
N GLY A 117 -38.42 -4.33 14.29
CA GLY A 117 -38.10 -4.66 15.68
C GLY A 117 -37.35 -5.99 15.84
N ALA A 118 -36.57 -6.38 14.83
CA ALA A 118 -35.65 -7.52 14.92
C ALA A 118 -34.82 -7.44 16.22
N PRO A 119 -34.79 -8.52 17.04
CA PRO A 119 -34.01 -8.54 18.27
C PRO A 119 -32.54 -8.21 18.03
N ASP A 120 -31.92 -7.49 18.95
CA ASP A 120 -30.47 -7.25 18.93
C ASP A 120 -29.66 -8.56 18.98
N SER A 121 -30.29 -9.68 19.38
CA SER A 121 -29.70 -11.03 19.35
C SER A 121 -29.52 -11.61 17.95
N LEU A 122 -30.09 -11.01 16.90
CA LEU A 122 -29.82 -11.42 15.53
C LEU A 122 -28.38 -11.05 15.16
N SER A 123 -27.58 -12.08 14.88
CA SER A 123 -26.17 -11.92 14.52
C SER A 123 -26.01 -11.07 13.26
N LEU A 124 -25.16 -10.05 13.33
CA LEU A 124 -24.75 -9.21 12.20
C LEU A 124 -24.24 -10.04 11.00
N GLN A 125 -23.69 -11.23 11.27
CA GLN A 125 -23.19 -12.18 10.27
C GLN A 125 -24.22 -12.51 9.19
N ARG A 126 -25.50 -12.58 9.57
CA ARG A 126 -26.60 -12.85 8.62
C ARG A 126 -26.69 -11.80 7.52
N TYR A 127 -26.38 -10.55 7.86
CA TYR A 127 -26.37 -9.43 6.92
C TYR A 127 -25.01 -9.24 6.27
N GLN A 128 -24.00 -10.01 6.68
CA GLN A 128 -22.63 -9.96 6.16
C GLN A 128 -22.25 -11.21 5.36
N ALA A 129 -23.22 -11.88 4.73
CA ALA A 129 -23.00 -13.11 3.97
C ALA A 129 -22.22 -14.20 4.75
N ASP A 130 -22.53 -14.33 6.04
CA ASP A 130 -21.94 -15.24 7.04
C ASP A 130 -20.49 -14.90 7.47
N PHE A 131 -19.94 -13.79 6.97
CA PHE A 131 -18.71 -13.25 7.53
C PHE A 131 -18.97 -12.66 8.91
N ARG A 132 -17.99 -12.83 9.80
CA ARG A 132 -17.98 -12.18 11.12
C ARG A 132 -18.13 -10.65 11.00
N PRO A 133 -18.60 -9.95 12.06
CA PRO A 133 -18.38 -8.51 12.17
C PRO A 133 -16.95 -8.17 11.75
N ALA A 134 -16.77 -7.08 10.99
CA ALA A 134 -15.46 -6.71 10.48
C ALA A 134 -14.43 -6.72 11.62
N ASP A 135 -13.36 -7.51 11.44
CA ASP A 135 -12.27 -7.56 12.42
C ASP A 135 -11.45 -6.26 12.38
N PHE A 136 -11.58 -5.49 11.30
CA PHE A 136 -11.00 -4.17 11.10
C PHE A 136 -11.81 -3.37 10.07
N PHE A 137 -11.98 -2.08 10.32
CA PHE A 137 -12.44 -1.10 9.33
C PHE A 137 -11.79 0.25 9.63
N ASP A 138 -11.10 0.82 8.64
CA ASP A 138 -10.63 2.19 8.69
C ASP A 138 -10.98 2.91 7.39
N ALA A 139 -11.46 4.15 7.52
CA ALA A 139 -11.70 5.05 6.42
C ALA A 139 -10.98 6.37 6.73
N GLY A 140 -10.21 6.82 5.77
CA GLY A 140 -9.39 8.02 5.86
C GLY A 140 -9.49 8.83 4.57
N ALA A 141 -8.60 9.81 4.45
CA ALA A 141 -8.72 10.75 3.36
C ALA A 141 -8.32 10.13 2.01
N ALA A 142 -7.53 9.07 1.90
CA ALA A 142 -7.22 8.44 0.61
C ALA A 142 -8.22 7.37 0.19
N GLY A 143 -8.93 6.76 1.15
CA GLY A 143 -9.78 5.61 0.87
C GLY A 143 -10.19 4.88 2.13
N TYR A 144 -10.40 3.57 2.02
CA TYR A 144 -10.72 2.72 3.15
C TYR A 144 -10.09 1.33 3.00
N ASP A 145 -9.98 0.66 4.14
CA ASP A 145 -9.53 -0.71 4.28
C ASP A 145 -10.39 -1.44 5.29
N ALA A 146 -10.68 -2.71 5.02
CA ALA A 146 -11.43 -3.55 5.93
C ALA A 146 -10.91 -4.98 5.92
N VAL A 147 -11.06 -5.66 7.07
CA VAL A 147 -10.75 -7.09 7.23
C VAL A 147 -11.97 -7.80 7.78
N PHE A 148 -12.32 -8.93 7.15
CA PHE A 148 -13.40 -9.82 7.58
C PHE A 148 -12.90 -11.24 7.68
N SER A 149 -13.49 -12.03 8.58
CA SER A 149 -13.17 -13.45 8.72
C SER A 149 -14.36 -14.36 8.42
N LEU A 150 -14.11 -15.43 7.68
CA LEU A 150 -15.07 -16.52 7.47
C LEU A 150 -14.65 -17.79 8.22
N GLU A 151 -15.45 -18.15 9.22
CA GLU A 151 -15.23 -19.33 10.08
C GLU A 151 -15.25 -20.65 9.29
N PRO A 152 -14.47 -21.67 9.71
CA PRO A 152 -14.57 -23.01 9.15
C PRO A 152 -16.02 -23.54 9.19
N GLY A 153 -16.52 -24.04 8.06
CA GLY A 153 -17.90 -24.53 7.94
C GLY A 153 -19.00 -23.46 7.82
N ALA A 154 -18.67 -22.17 7.90
CA ALA A 154 -19.63 -21.10 7.65
C ALA A 154 -19.90 -20.91 6.14
N GLY A 155 -21.12 -20.46 5.83
CA GLY A 155 -21.56 -20.16 4.48
C GLY A 155 -22.26 -21.32 3.80
N ASP A 156 -23.57 -21.18 3.60
CA ASP A 156 -24.36 -22.19 2.87
C ASP A 156 -23.80 -22.41 1.45
N GLY A 157 -23.65 -23.69 1.10
CA GLY A 157 -23.11 -24.12 -0.19
C GLY A 157 -21.60 -23.97 -0.36
N MET A 158 -20.86 -23.59 0.68
CA MET A 158 -19.39 -23.51 0.63
C MET A 158 -18.75 -24.90 0.60
N PRO A 159 -17.69 -25.11 -0.20
CA PRO A 159 -16.95 -26.36 -0.18
C PRO A 159 -16.26 -26.56 1.17
N GLN A 160 -16.14 -27.82 1.60
CA GLN A 160 -15.37 -28.14 2.80
C GLN A 160 -13.90 -27.74 2.62
N ARG A 161 -13.31 -27.25 3.70
CA ARG A 161 -11.91 -26.81 3.76
C ARG A 161 -11.13 -27.71 4.72
N THR A 162 -9.90 -28.04 4.32
CA THR A 162 -8.89 -28.65 5.20
C THR A 162 -8.32 -27.61 6.17
N TYR A 163 -8.17 -26.36 5.72
CA TYR A 163 -7.68 -25.27 6.58
C TYR A 163 -8.63 -25.07 7.78
N ALA A 164 -8.06 -25.09 8.99
CA ALA A 164 -8.82 -25.22 10.23
C ALA A 164 -9.09 -23.90 10.96
N LYS A 165 -8.59 -22.77 10.45
CA LYS A 165 -8.77 -21.43 11.05
C LYS A 165 -9.70 -20.57 10.20
N PRO A 166 -10.23 -19.46 10.75
CA PRO A 166 -10.95 -18.48 9.96
C PRO A 166 -10.09 -17.98 8.81
N VAL A 167 -10.70 -17.74 7.65
CA VAL A 167 -10.02 -17.12 6.51
C VAL A 167 -10.27 -15.62 6.54
N GLU A 168 -9.20 -14.86 6.75
CA GLU A 168 -9.20 -13.41 6.70
C GLU A 168 -9.22 -12.93 5.24
N VAL A 169 -10.17 -12.05 4.92
CA VAL A 169 -10.35 -11.38 3.64
C VAL A 169 -10.15 -9.90 3.85
N GLN A 170 -9.20 -9.31 3.14
CA GLN A 170 -8.98 -7.87 3.14
C GLN A 170 -9.62 -7.26 1.90
N ILE A 171 -10.20 -6.07 2.05
CA ILE A 171 -10.65 -5.24 0.94
C ILE A 171 -10.11 -3.82 1.13
N SER A 172 -9.61 -3.25 0.05
CA SER A 172 -9.10 -1.87 0.01
C SER A 172 -9.64 -1.16 -1.22
N GLY A 173 -10.00 0.12 -1.05
CA GLY A 173 -10.35 1.02 -2.14
C GLY A 173 -9.70 2.38 -1.91
N SER A 174 -9.11 2.96 -2.95
CA SER A 174 -8.33 4.19 -2.83
C SER A 174 -8.55 5.12 -4.01
N ILE A 175 -8.65 6.43 -3.75
CA ILE A 175 -8.50 7.45 -4.80
C ILE A 175 -7.03 7.72 -5.14
N LEU A 176 -6.08 7.28 -4.34
CA LEU A 176 -4.65 7.44 -4.60
C LEU A 176 -4.08 6.11 -5.10
N VAL A 177 -3.41 6.14 -6.25
CA VAL A 177 -2.74 4.99 -6.87
C VAL A 177 -1.29 5.36 -7.10
N TYR A 178 -0.37 4.61 -6.53
CA TYR A 178 1.07 4.83 -6.72
C TYR A 178 1.48 4.34 -8.10
N ASP A 179 2.20 5.18 -8.84
CA ASP A 179 2.66 4.88 -10.19
C ASP A 179 3.97 4.09 -10.12
N LEU A 180 3.83 2.77 -9.99
CA LEU A 180 4.96 1.85 -9.95
C LEU A 180 5.27 1.25 -11.31
N VAL A 181 6.56 1.14 -11.64
CA VAL A 181 7.03 0.36 -12.79
C VAL A 181 6.97 -1.13 -12.42
N ASP A 182 5.83 -1.74 -12.71
CA ASP A 182 5.57 -3.13 -12.38
C ASP A 182 5.48 -4.01 -13.63
N ARG A 183 6.47 -4.91 -13.81
CA ARG A 183 6.52 -5.83 -14.97
C ARG A 183 5.36 -6.83 -15.00
N LEU A 184 4.75 -7.08 -13.85
CA LEU A 184 3.58 -7.95 -13.72
C LEU A 184 2.26 -7.18 -13.71
N GLY A 185 2.33 -5.85 -13.82
CA GLY A 185 1.18 -4.95 -13.76
C GLY A 185 0.10 -5.31 -14.78
N GLY A 186 -1.15 -5.35 -14.32
CA GLY A 186 -2.33 -5.60 -15.16
C GLY A 186 -2.45 -7.04 -15.69
N LYS A 187 -1.56 -7.96 -15.26
CA LYS A 187 -1.66 -9.38 -15.60
C LYS A 187 -2.56 -10.12 -14.61
N GLY A 188 -3.26 -11.14 -15.10
CA GLY A 188 -4.10 -11.98 -14.28
C GLY A 188 -5.19 -12.68 -15.08
N GLU A 189 -5.80 -13.68 -14.47
CA GLU A 189 -6.87 -14.46 -15.07
C GLU A 189 -8.20 -13.72 -14.96
N ALA A 190 -9.01 -13.76 -16.01
CA ALA A 190 -10.37 -13.25 -15.96
C ALA A 190 -11.25 -14.14 -15.07
N VAL A 191 -12.08 -13.53 -14.23
CA VAL A 191 -12.98 -14.27 -13.32
C VAL A 191 -14.37 -14.36 -13.94
N LYS A 192 -14.57 -15.34 -14.81
CA LYS A 192 -15.82 -15.52 -15.58
C LYS A 192 -17.11 -15.44 -14.74
N PRO A 193 -17.20 -16.07 -13.55
CA PRO A 193 -18.43 -16.01 -12.73
C PRO A 193 -18.80 -14.61 -12.23
N LEU A 194 -17.85 -13.66 -12.25
CA LEU A 194 -18.03 -12.30 -11.73
C LEU A 194 -18.00 -11.23 -12.84
N ALA A 195 -17.72 -11.61 -14.08
CA ALA A 195 -17.54 -10.68 -15.20
C ALA A 195 -18.77 -9.78 -15.48
N ALA A 196 -19.98 -10.25 -15.17
CA ALA A 196 -21.20 -9.43 -15.31
C ALA A 196 -21.24 -8.26 -14.31
N GLN A 197 -20.66 -8.43 -13.11
CA GLN A 197 -20.62 -7.40 -12.07
C GLN A 197 -19.33 -6.58 -12.16
N PHE A 198 -18.22 -7.23 -12.49
CA PHE A 198 -16.88 -6.66 -12.51
C PHE A 198 -16.16 -7.11 -13.81
N PRO A 199 -16.43 -6.45 -14.94
CA PRO A 199 -15.96 -6.91 -16.26
C PRO A 199 -14.44 -6.87 -16.42
N ASP A 200 -13.77 -5.96 -15.72
CA ASP A 200 -12.31 -5.81 -15.73
C ASP A 200 -11.60 -6.61 -14.63
N MET A 201 -12.34 -7.41 -13.86
CA MET A 201 -11.77 -8.14 -12.72
C MET A 201 -10.70 -9.14 -13.14
N ARG A 202 -9.55 -9.06 -12.45
CA ARG A 202 -8.41 -9.97 -12.59
C ARG A 202 -8.14 -10.69 -11.29
N ARG A 203 -7.95 -12.00 -11.37
CA ARG A 203 -7.42 -12.84 -10.29
C ARG A 203 -5.97 -13.22 -10.56
N PHE A 204 -5.12 -13.08 -9.57
CA PHE A 204 -3.73 -13.53 -9.63
C PHE A 204 -3.22 -13.87 -8.22
N ILE A 205 -2.17 -14.69 -8.16
CA ILE A 205 -1.43 -14.95 -6.92
C ILE A 205 -0.14 -14.16 -7.00
N ARG A 206 0.13 -13.37 -5.96
CA ARG A 206 1.34 -12.57 -5.86
C ARG A 206 1.66 -12.24 -4.41
N GLU A 207 2.94 -12.37 -4.05
CA GLU A 207 3.50 -11.93 -2.77
C GLU A 207 2.83 -12.62 -1.56
N GLY A 208 2.41 -13.88 -1.75
CA GLY A 208 1.73 -14.66 -0.71
C GLY A 208 0.24 -14.34 -0.55
N TYR A 209 -0.38 -13.72 -1.54
CA TYR A 209 -1.82 -13.43 -1.56
C TYR A 209 -2.44 -13.88 -2.87
N VAL A 210 -3.64 -14.46 -2.81
CA VAL A 210 -4.55 -14.38 -3.96
C VAL A 210 -5.22 -13.01 -3.92
N ARG A 211 -5.23 -12.32 -5.05
CA ARG A 211 -5.81 -10.98 -5.20
C ARG A 211 -6.84 -10.98 -6.32
N TYR A 212 -7.90 -10.22 -6.10
CA TYR A 212 -8.94 -9.92 -7.05
C TYR A 212 -8.97 -8.40 -7.21
N ALA A 213 -8.34 -7.90 -8.27
CA ALA A 213 -8.27 -6.49 -8.60
C ALA A 213 -9.37 -6.15 -9.62
N PHE A 214 -10.10 -5.06 -9.41
CA PHE A 214 -11.18 -4.62 -10.28
C PHE A 214 -11.46 -3.13 -10.13
N SER A 215 -12.07 -2.52 -11.14
CA SER A 215 -12.52 -1.13 -11.06
C SER A 215 -14.02 -1.07 -10.83
N ARG A 216 -14.46 -0.13 -10.00
CA ARG A 216 -15.89 0.20 -9.84
C ARG A 216 -16.04 1.69 -9.60
N PHE A 217 -17.01 2.32 -10.27
CA PHE A 217 -17.27 3.77 -10.13
C PHE A 217 -16.04 4.66 -10.39
N GLY A 218 -15.18 4.27 -11.34
CA GLY A 218 -13.99 5.02 -11.70
C GLY A 218 -12.77 4.84 -10.78
N ILE A 219 -12.84 4.00 -9.74
CA ILE A 219 -11.72 3.78 -8.81
C ILE A 219 -11.36 2.29 -8.67
N PRO A 220 -10.09 1.96 -8.38
CA PRO A 220 -9.64 0.58 -8.18
C PRO A 220 -9.94 0.05 -6.77
N TYR A 221 -10.37 -1.20 -6.71
CA TYR A 221 -10.55 -1.98 -5.50
C TYR A 221 -9.75 -3.27 -5.60
N VAL A 222 -9.23 -3.73 -4.47
CA VAL A 222 -8.61 -5.06 -4.38
C VAL A 222 -9.16 -5.80 -3.20
N VAL A 223 -9.58 -7.05 -3.45
CA VAL A 223 -9.82 -8.06 -2.40
C VAL A 223 -8.62 -8.99 -2.36
N SER A 224 -8.05 -9.21 -1.18
CA SER A 224 -6.89 -10.08 -1.00
C SER A 224 -7.07 -11.06 0.15
N ILE A 225 -6.53 -12.27 -0.02
CA ILE A 225 -6.51 -13.32 0.99
C ILE A 225 -5.09 -13.88 1.05
N GLN A 226 -4.48 -13.87 2.23
CA GLN A 226 -3.15 -14.45 2.42
C GLN A 226 -3.23 -15.98 2.25
N CYS A 227 -2.45 -16.53 1.32
CA CYS A 227 -2.46 -17.95 1.03
C CYS A 227 -1.12 -18.40 0.43
N LEU A 228 -0.89 -19.71 0.44
CA LEU A 228 0.24 -20.30 -0.27
C LEU A 228 -0.26 -21.13 -1.45
N ASP A 229 0.32 -20.94 -2.63
CA ASP A 229 0.01 -21.78 -3.80
C ASP A 229 0.63 -23.17 -3.62
N SER A 230 -0.10 -24.06 -2.94
CA SER A 230 0.39 -25.35 -2.50
C SER A 230 -0.75 -26.34 -2.23
N ALA A 231 -0.40 -27.59 -1.91
CA ALA A 231 -1.37 -28.56 -1.42
C ALA A 231 -2.00 -28.10 -0.09
N THR A 232 -3.24 -28.53 0.14
CA THR A 232 -4.04 -28.14 1.30
C THR A 232 -3.49 -28.69 2.60
N ARG A 233 -3.47 -27.86 3.65
CA ARG A 233 -2.95 -28.22 4.98
C ARG A 233 -3.80 -27.59 6.08
N PRO A 234 -3.98 -28.26 7.24
CA PRO A 234 -4.79 -27.70 8.34
C PRO A 234 -4.27 -26.37 8.90
N LYS A 235 -2.94 -26.18 8.91
CA LYS A 235 -2.28 -25.01 9.50
C LYS A 235 -1.91 -23.93 8.48
N ARG A 236 -2.11 -24.14 7.18
CA ARG A 236 -1.70 -23.21 6.12
C ARG A 236 -2.73 -23.21 4.99
N LEU A 237 -3.35 -22.05 4.74
CA LEU A 237 -4.38 -21.89 3.72
C LEU A 237 -3.77 -22.03 2.32
N ALA A 238 -4.29 -22.98 1.54
CA ALA A 238 -3.95 -23.08 0.13
C ALA A 238 -4.76 -22.06 -0.69
N CYS A 239 -4.15 -21.44 -1.71
CA CYS A 239 -4.86 -20.44 -2.53
C CYS A 239 -6.12 -21.02 -3.21
N ARG A 240 -6.11 -22.29 -3.59
CA ARG A 240 -7.30 -22.99 -4.12
C ARG A 240 -8.48 -23.05 -3.14
N GLU A 241 -8.23 -23.09 -1.83
CA GLU A 241 -9.28 -23.04 -0.79
C GLU A 241 -9.76 -21.62 -0.53
N ALA A 242 -8.96 -20.61 -0.88
CA ALA A 242 -9.30 -19.20 -0.74
C ALA A 242 -10.25 -18.72 -1.86
N TYR A 243 -10.21 -19.31 -3.06
CA TYR A 243 -11.02 -18.83 -4.19
C TYR A 243 -12.53 -18.82 -3.90
N PRO A 244 -13.15 -19.88 -3.36
CA PRO A 244 -14.59 -19.86 -3.07
C PRO A 244 -14.95 -18.81 -2.00
N VAL A 245 -14.05 -18.56 -1.04
CA VAL A 245 -14.23 -17.55 0.01
C VAL A 245 -14.22 -16.15 -0.60
N ALA A 246 -13.22 -15.87 -1.46
CA ALA A 246 -13.13 -14.60 -2.17
C ALA A 246 -14.35 -14.36 -3.08
N GLU A 247 -14.78 -15.38 -3.83
CA GLU A 247 -15.96 -15.26 -4.69
C GLU A 247 -17.25 -15.00 -3.89
N ARG A 248 -17.42 -15.64 -2.72
CA ARG A 248 -18.56 -15.35 -1.84
C ARG A 248 -18.52 -13.89 -1.38
N PHE A 249 -17.35 -13.42 -0.92
CA PHE A 249 -17.15 -12.05 -0.48
C PHE A 249 -17.47 -11.04 -1.58
N LEU A 250 -16.93 -11.26 -2.79
CA LEU A 250 -17.10 -10.38 -3.95
C LEU A 250 -18.57 -10.28 -4.41
N LYS A 251 -19.32 -11.41 -4.42
CA LYS A 251 -20.75 -11.42 -4.77
C LYS A 251 -21.62 -10.66 -3.76
N ALA A 252 -21.16 -10.61 -2.51
CA ALA A 252 -21.86 -9.95 -1.42
C ALA A 252 -21.60 -8.45 -1.35
N LEU A 253 -20.66 -7.89 -2.13
CA LEU A 253 -20.33 -6.47 -2.07
C LEU A 253 -21.54 -5.59 -2.44
N ARG A 254 -21.81 -4.61 -1.57
CA ARG A 254 -22.87 -3.61 -1.69
C ARG A 254 -22.34 -2.23 -1.28
N ILE A 255 -23.03 -1.18 -1.70
CA ILE A 255 -22.69 0.17 -1.26
C ILE A 255 -23.08 0.33 0.21
N THR A 256 -22.08 0.48 1.07
CA THR A 256 -22.25 0.56 2.53
C THR A 256 -21.99 1.96 3.07
N GLY A 257 -21.32 2.81 2.29
CA GLY A 257 -21.11 4.21 2.65
C GLY A 257 -20.10 4.93 1.76
N GLY A 258 -19.42 5.92 2.34
CA GLY A 258 -18.57 6.88 1.63
C GLY A 258 -19.37 8.09 1.17
N GLN A 259 -18.68 9.17 0.79
CA GLN A 259 -19.35 10.39 0.34
C GLN A 259 -18.53 11.22 -0.66
N PRO A 260 -19.21 12.04 -1.50
CA PRO A 260 -18.54 12.98 -2.37
C PRO A 260 -17.54 13.85 -1.62
N SER A 261 -16.39 14.05 -2.24
CA SER A 261 -15.30 14.87 -1.73
C SER A 261 -14.75 15.75 -2.86
N ARG A 262 -13.88 16.70 -2.49
CA ARG A 262 -13.21 17.55 -3.49
C ARG A 262 -12.32 16.68 -4.38
N PRO A 263 -12.40 16.82 -5.73
CA PRO A 263 -11.49 16.14 -6.63
C PRO A 263 -10.04 16.43 -6.28
N ARG A 264 -9.18 15.44 -6.51
CA ARG A 264 -7.73 15.56 -6.32
C ARG A 264 -7.03 15.70 -7.66
N ASN A 265 -5.85 16.30 -7.61
CA ASN A 265 -4.91 16.32 -8.72
C ASN A 265 -3.87 15.23 -8.50
N ASP A 266 -3.26 14.78 -9.59
CA ASP A 266 -2.11 13.90 -9.54
C ASP A 266 -0.96 14.59 -8.78
N ILE A 267 -0.20 13.80 -8.05
CA ILE A 267 0.97 14.25 -7.29
C ILE A 267 2.18 13.82 -8.10
N ALA A 268 2.89 14.80 -8.65
CA ALA A 268 4.13 14.55 -9.39
C ALA A 268 5.25 14.15 -8.42
N SER A 269 6.15 13.28 -8.89
CA SER A 269 7.42 13.02 -8.24
C SER A 269 8.22 14.31 -8.09
N ASP A 270 8.76 14.53 -6.89
CA ASP A 270 9.55 15.69 -6.51
C ASP A 270 10.80 15.24 -5.74
N VAL A 271 11.71 16.16 -5.45
CA VAL A 271 12.91 15.91 -4.66
C VAL A 271 12.52 15.63 -3.21
N ALA A 272 12.97 14.51 -2.65
CA ALA A 272 12.72 14.17 -1.27
C ALA A 272 13.54 15.05 -0.32
N GLU A 273 12.88 15.56 0.72
CA GLU A 273 13.51 16.40 1.73
C GLU A 273 14.57 15.63 2.54
N ARG A 274 15.77 16.21 2.60
CA ARG A 274 16.93 15.67 3.31
C ARG A 274 17.71 16.80 3.99
N PRO A 275 18.40 16.54 5.11
CA PRO A 275 19.29 17.52 5.71
C PRO A 275 20.30 18.09 4.72
N ALA A 276 20.66 19.37 4.88
CA ALA A 276 21.66 20.03 4.02
C ALA A 276 23.10 19.76 4.49
N ALA A 277 23.31 19.70 5.80
CA ALA A 277 24.64 19.48 6.38
C ALA A 277 25.07 18.02 6.19
N PRO A 278 26.30 17.74 5.71
CA PRO A 278 26.80 16.38 5.62
C PRO A 278 27.07 15.79 7.01
N SER A 279 26.81 14.50 7.16
CA SER A 279 27.25 13.70 8.28
C SER A 279 28.73 13.33 8.10
N PRO A 280 29.58 13.44 9.15
CA PRO A 280 30.97 13.03 9.04
C PRO A 280 31.14 11.50 8.92
N ASP A 281 30.19 10.74 9.48
CA ASP A 281 30.35 9.29 9.69
C ASP A 281 29.38 8.45 8.85
N PHE A 282 28.17 8.96 8.58
CA PHE A 282 27.12 8.15 7.95
C PHE A 282 27.39 7.97 6.45
N THR A 283 27.66 6.72 6.07
CA THR A 283 27.87 6.32 4.68
C THR A 283 26.98 5.13 4.34
N TYR A 284 26.61 4.99 3.07
CA TYR A 284 25.72 3.93 2.59
C TYR A 284 26.03 3.56 1.14
N HIS A 285 25.80 2.31 0.76
CA HIS A 285 25.81 1.86 -0.63
C HIS A 285 24.52 2.27 -1.35
N PRO A 286 24.54 2.47 -2.68
CA PRO A 286 23.35 2.80 -3.47
C PRO A 286 22.22 1.77 -3.30
N SER A 287 20.97 2.17 -3.47
CA SER A 287 19.84 1.22 -3.51
C SER A 287 20.03 0.17 -4.61
N GLY A 288 19.71 -1.08 -4.30
CA GLY A 288 19.91 -2.23 -5.18
C GLY A 288 21.32 -2.82 -5.14
N ASP A 289 22.31 -2.15 -4.53
CA ASP A 289 23.67 -2.66 -4.31
C ASP A 289 23.72 -3.64 -3.13
N ILE A 290 23.13 -4.82 -3.34
CA ILE A 290 23.15 -5.93 -2.38
C ILE A 290 24.51 -6.67 -2.40
N ILE A 291 24.79 -7.44 -1.35
CA ILE A 291 26.01 -8.27 -1.28
C ILE A 291 26.18 -9.11 -2.55
N ALA A 292 27.35 -9.10 -3.17
CA ALA A 292 27.57 -9.81 -4.42
C ALA A 292 27.17 -11.30 -4.33
N ASN A 293 26.37 -11.78 -5.29
CA ASN A 293 25.79 -13.12 -5.36
C ASN A 293 24.78 -13.49 -4.25
N SER A 294 24.30 -12.52 -3.47
CA SER A 294 23.26 -12.75 -2.45
C SER A 294 21.84 -12.77 -3.01
N GLY A 295 21.59 -12.15 -4.17
CA GLY A 295 20.24 -11.99 -4.70
C GLY A 295 19.54 -13.29 -5.14
N GLY A 296 18.21 -13.27 -5.11
CA GLY A 296 17.37 -14.39 -5.54
C GLY A 296 17.76 -14.91 -6.93
N ARG A 297 18.02 -16.21 -7.04
CA ARG A 297 18.48 -16.86 -8.28
C ARG A 297 19.73 -16.18 -8.89
N LYS A 298 20.62 -15.65 -8.05
CA LYS A 298 21.84 -14.92 -8.42
C LYS A 298 21.60 -13.64 -9.25
N GLN A 299 20.40 -13.09 -9.20
CA GLN A 299 20.13 -11.76 -9.77
C GLN A 299 20.64 -10.66 -8.84
N GLY A 300 20.78 -9.43 -9.35
CA GLY A 300 21.09 -8.25 -8.53
C GLY A 300 19.91 -7.81 -7.65
N GLY A 301 20.14 -6.76 -6.85
CA GLY A 301 19.09 -6.09 -6.11
C GLY A 301 18.13 -5.32 -7.02
N HIS A 302 17.20 -4.59 -6.40
CA HIS A 302 16.31 -3.68 -7.11
C HIS A 302 16.69 -2.23 -6.78
N ALA A 303 17.31 -1.55 -7.75
CA ALA A 303 17.67 -0.15 -7.60
C ALA A 303 16.40 0.72 -7.60
N ASP A 304 16.18 1.45 -6.51
CA ASP A 304 15.04 2.32 -6.33
C ASP A 304 15.42 3.56 -5.50
N ILE A 305 15.49 4.71 -6.17
CA ILE A 305 15.82 6.01 -5.53
C ILE A 305 14.59 6.67 -4.87
N THR A 306 13.46 5.96 -4.79
CA THR A 306 12.20 6.51 -4.29
C THR A 306 12.14 6.46 -2.76
N ALA A 307 11.92 7.62 -2.15
CA ALA A 307 11.48 7.75 -0.76
C ALA A 307 9.94 7.76 -0.74
N TYR A 308 9.33 6.59 -0.54
CA TYR A 308 7.89 6.37 -0.68
C TYR A 308 7.01 7.14 0.32
N SER A 309 7.60 7.55 1.44
CA SER A 309 6.95 8.39 2.43
C SER A 309 8.00 9.13 3.26
N GLN A 310 7.70 10.35 3.68
CA GLN A 310 8.49 10.99 4.73
C GLN A 310 8.12 10.37 6.07
N ILE A 311 9.05 9.62 6.66
CA ILE A 311 8.82 8.90 7.90
C ILE A 311 9.83 9.27 8.99
N ARG A 312 9.46 9.05 10.25
CA ARG A 312 10.42 8.85 11.34
C ARG A 312 11.13 7.51 11.16
N PHE A 313 12.42 7.43 11.47
CA PHE A 313 13.15 6.17 11.43
C PHE A 313 12.55 5.14 12.43
N PRO A 314 12.45 3.83 12.13
CA PRO A 314 11.68 2.88 12.95
C PRO A 314 12.35 2.46 14.26
N LEU A 315 13.64 2.74 14.46
CA LEU A 315 14.30 2.58 15.76
C LEU A 315 14.36 3.92 16.50
N GLU A 316 14.12 3.89 17.81
CA GLU A 316 14.07 5.11 18.63
C GLU A 316 15.39 5.87 18.63
N LYS A 317 16.54 5.16 18.67
CA LYS A 317 17.85 5.77 18.84
C LYS A 317 18.82 5.38 17.73
N ALA A 318 19.72 6.30 17.40
CA ALA A 318 20.93 6.03 16.66
C ALA A 318 22.07 5.63 17.64
N PRO A 319 23.11 4.89 17.18
CA PRO A 319 23.28 4.40 15.81
C PRO A 319 22.40 3.18 15.48
N ALA A 320 22.13 2.99 14.19
CA ALA A 320 21.47 1.83 13.63
C ALA A 320 22.16 1.37 12.35
N PHE A 321 21.95 0.11 11.96
CA PHE A 321 22.69 -0.54 10.89
C PHE A 321 21.76 -1.33 9.96
N ALA A 322 21.66 -0.90 8.71
CA ALA A 322 20.92 -1.61 7.66
C ALA A 322 21.89 -2.49 6.87
N HIS A 323 21.78 -3.82 7.06
CA HIS A 323 22.70 -4.81 6.51
C HIS A 323 22.02 -6.16 6.31
N SER A 324 22.61 -7.00 5.45
CA SER A 324 22.18 -8.39 5.31
C SER A 324 22.22 -9.15 6.64
N GLN A 325 21.09 -9.78 6.99
CA GLN A 325 21.06 -10.73 8.09
C GLN A 325 21.75 -12.07 7.73
N SER A 326 21.70 -12.47 6.46
CA SER A 326 22.01 -13.86 6.06
C SER A 326 23.31 -14.02 5.29
N PHE A 327 23.78 -12.99 4.59
CA PHE A 327 24.91 -13.08 3.66
C PHE A 327 26.15 -12.32 4.12
N ALA A 328 26.06 -11.57 5.22
CA ALA A 328 27.23 -10.95 5.84
C ALA A 328 28.26 -12.02 6.24
N LYS A 329 29.40 -12.06 5.55
CA LYS A 329 30.53 -12.92 5.94
C LYS A 329 31.16 -12.36 7.21
N ARG A 330 31.36 -13.19 8.24
CA ARG A 330 32.12 -12.85 9.47
C ARG A 330 33.57 -12.37 9.24
N LYS A 331 34.08 -12.32 8.01
CA LYS A 331 35.51 -12.17 7.69
C LYS A 331 35.89 -11.10 6.66
N SER A 332 34.97 -10.35 6.07
CA SER A 332 35.33 -9.30 5.09
C SER A 332 34.84 -7.93 5.56
N ASP A 333 35.78 -7.15 6.11
CA ASP A 333 35.83 -5.69 6.28
C ASP A 333 34.71 -4.96 7.03
N GLY A 334 34.36 -5.46 8.21
CA GLY A 334 33.66 -4.69 9.24
C GLY A 334 32.70 -5.53 10.08
N PRO A 335 32.46 -5.18 11.36
CA PRO A 335 31.35 -5.76 12.09
C PRO A 335 30.02 -5.39 11.40
N ALA A 336 29.00 -6.24 11.47
CA ALA A 336 27.67 -5.93 10.90
C ALA A 336 26.96 -4.71 11.55
N ASP A 337 27.62 -4.11 12.53
CA ASP A 337 27.25 -2.89 13.25
C ASP A 337 28.18 -1.74 12.82
N SER A 338 28.40 -1.58 11.51
CA SER A 338 29.23 -0.50 10.96
C SER A 338 28.63 0.12 9.70
N TYR A 339 29.12 1.30 9.35
CA TYR A 339 28.95 1.88 8.02
C TYR A 339 30.03 1.35 7.06
N PRO A 340 29.81 1.39 5.73
CA PRO A 340 28.58 1.85 5.05
C PRO A 340 27.39 0.93 5.29
N TRP A 341 26.15 1.45 5.27
CA TRP A 341 24.95 0.61 5.16
C TRP A 341 24.90 -0.10 3.81
N GLN A 342 24.23 -1.25 3.74
CA GLN A 342 24.02 -1.97 2.50
C GLN A 342 22.58 -2.48 2.38
N ASP A 343 21.99 -2.25 1.21
CA ASP A 343 20.66 -2.75 0.86
C ASP A 343 20.64 -4.29 0.94
N ASN A 344 19.53 -4.84 1.40
CA ASN A 344 19.31 -6.28 1.39
C ASN A 344 17.95 -6.70 0.78
N PHE A 345 17.22 -5.77 0.17
CA PHE A 345 16.02 -6.06 -0.60
C PHE A 345 16.38 -6.92 -1.83
N CYS A 346 15.53 -7.90 -2.17
CA CYS A 346 15.81 -8.92 -3.19
C CYS A 346 16.93 -9.94 -2.89
N GLU A 347 17.55 -9.92 -1.71
CA GLU A 347 18.41 -11.02 -1.26
C GLU A 347 17.65 -12.36 -1.28
N ALA A 348 18.36 -13.47 -1.50
CA ALA A 348 17.74 -14.75 -1.74
C ALA A 348 16.90 -15.21 -0.54
N ARG A 349 15.60 -15.31 -0.80
CA ARG A 349 14.56 -15.87 0.05
C ARG A 349 13.57 -16.62 -0.83
N SER A 350 12.72 -17.43 -0.20
CA SER A 350 11.62 -18.13 -0.86
C SER A 350 10.32 -17.30 -0.92
N PHE A 351 10.37 -16.02 -0.55
CA PHE A 351 9.20 -15.13 -0.61
C PHE A 351 9.08 -14.48 -1.99
N GLU A 352 7.86 -14.39 -2.50
CA GLU A 352 7.57 -13.66 -3.72
C GLU A 352 7.69 -12.15 -3.47
N VAL A 353 8.36 -11.45 -4.39
CA VAL A 353 8.51 -9.99 -4.39
C VAL A 353 8.52 -9.54 -5.85
N GLY A 354 7.44 -8.90 -6.30
CA GLY A 354 7.27 -8.62 -7.72
C GLY A 354 8.26 -7.62 -8.30
N GLN A 355 8.85 -6.75 -7.47
CA GLN A 355 9.88 -5.81 -7.88
C GLN A 355 11.25 -6.45 -8.14
N CYS A 356 11.52 -7.62 -7.55
CA CYS A 356 12.77 -8.33 -7.75
C CYS A 356 12.80 -8.98 -9.13
N ALA A 357 13.94 -8.88 -9.84
CA ALA A 357 14.09 -9.47 -11.17
C ALA A 357 13.84 -10.99 -11.18
N SER A 358 14.13 -11.68 -10.07
CA SER A 358 13.89 -13.12 -9.94
C SER A 358 12.41 -13.48 -9.66
N GLY A 359 11.58 -12.50 -9.31
CA GLY A 359 10.22 -12.65 -8.77
C GLY A 359 10.18 -13.07 -7.29
N PHE A 360 11.34 -13.40 -6.72
CA PHE A 360 11.51 -13.81 -5.34
C PHE A 360 12.65 -13.03 -4.69
N GLY A 361 12.56 -12.86 -3.37
CA GLY A 361 13.62 -12.26 -2.60
C GLY A 361 13.16 -11.78 -1.23
N HIS A 362 14.04 -11.06 -0.56
CA HIS A 362 13.77 -10.38 0.69
C HIS A 362 12.79 -9.20 0.44
N GLN A 363 11.69 -9.13 1.20
CA GLN A 363 10.56 -8.22 0.93
C GLN A 363 10.72 -6.81 1.56
N GLY A 364 11.82 -6.56 2.26
CA GLY A 364 12.05 -5.35 3.02
C GLY A 364 13.52 -5.17 3.35
N GLN A 365 13.80 -4.49 4.46
CA GLN A 365 15.15 -4.23 4.97
C GLN A 365 15.31 -4.74 6.40
N ASP A 366 16.43 -5.40 6.67
CA ASP A 366 16.81 -5.75 8.05
C ASP A 366 17.62 -4.60 8.67
N ILE A 367 17.27 -4.24 9.90
CA ILE A 367 17.87 -3.14 10.66
C ILE A 367 18.27 -3.65 12.05
N ARG A 368 19.51 -3.40 12.44
CA ARG A 368 20.02 -3.68 13.79
C ARG A 368 20.22 -2.38 14.57
N PRO A 369 19.85 -2.34 15.87
CA PRO A 369 20.28 -1.25 16.74
C PRO A 369 21.79 -1.36 16.97
N GLY A 370 22.43 -0.23 17.29
CA GLY A 370 23.83 -0.24 17.69
C GLY A 370 24.08 -0.97 19.01
N ALA A 371 25.35 -1.31 19.25
CA ALA A 371 25.76 -1.97 20.47
C ALA A 371 25.43 -1.11 21.70
N CYS A 372 24.96 -1.75 22.78
CA CYS A 372 24.88 -1.14 24.10
C CYS A 372 26.22 -1.32 24.82
N PRO A 373 27.03 -0.26 25.03
CA PRO A 373 28.26 -0.39 25.80
C PRO A 373 27.96 -0.76 27.26
N ALA A 374 28.75 -1.66 27.85
CA ALA A 374 28.56 -2.13 29.22
C ALA A 374 28.60 -0.99 30.27
N ASP A 375 29.32 0.10 29.97
CA ASP A 375 29.47 1.27 30.86
C ASP A 375 28.50 2.41 30.52
N SER A 376 27.47 2.16 29.69
CA SER A 376 26.48 3.18 29.34
C SER A 376 25.72 3.63 30.58
N LYS A 377 25.89 4.91 30.95
CA LYS A 377 25.15 5.56 32.05
C LYS A 377 23.64 5.66 31.78
N ASP A 378 23.22 5.42 30.54
CA ASP A 378 21.82 5.52 30.10
C ASP A 378 21.03 4.20 30.29
N GLY A 379 21.65 3.15 30.83
CA GLY A 379 20.97 1.87 31.08
C GLY A 379 20.56 1.11 29.80
N CYS A 380 21.36 1.23 28.73
CA CYS A 380 21.10 0.57 27.45
C CYS A 380 21.07 -0.96 27.61
N ASP A 381 19.88 -1.57 27.52
CA ASP A 381 19.72 -3.03 27.44
C ASP A 381 19.54 -3.43 25.95
N PRO A 382 20.44 -4.26 25.39
CA PRO A 382 20.33 -4.72 24.00
C PRO A 382 19.03 -5.51 23.73
N LYS A 383 18.35 -5.99 24.77
CA LYS A 383 17.06 -6.67 24.67
C LYS A 383 15.85 -5.73 24.74
N GLN A 384 16.05 -4.46 25.07
CA GLN A 384 14.99 -3.45 25.26
C GLN A 384 15.08 -2.30 24.25
N GLN A 385 15.80 -2.49 23.15
CA GLN A 385 15.92 -1.50 22.08
C GLN A 385 14.54 -1.22 21.46
N ALA A 386 14.05 0.01 21.62
CA ALA A 386 12.69 0.38 21.26
C ALA A 386 12.49 0.49 19.74
N ILE A 387 11.38 -0.07 19.28
CA ILE A 387 10.80 0.15 17.94
C ILE A 387 9.68 1.17 18.09
N VAL A 388 9.66 2.16 17.21
CA VAL A 388 8.66 3.23 17.22
C VAL A 388 7.84 3.25 15.94
N ALA A 389 6.60 3.72 16.04
CA ALA A 389 5.76 3.95 14.89
C ALA A 389 6.37 5.05 14.01
N VAL A 390 6.55 4.74 12.73
CA VAL A 390 7.22 5.64 11.77
C VAL A 390 6.36 6.83 11.33
N ARG A 391 5.04 6.77 11.58
CA ARG A 391 4.02 7.79 11.25
C ARG A 391 2.79 7.63 12.15
N ASP A 392 2.02 8.71 12.27
CA ASP A 392 0.62 8.65 12.71
C ASP A 392 -0.14 7.65 11.85
N SER A 393 -0.69 6.61 12.46
CA SER A 393 -1.23 5.48 11.72
C SER A 393 -2.22 4.66 12.53
N ILE A 394 -2.92 3.76 11.83
CA ILE A 394 -3.80 2.76 12.43
C ILE A 394 -3.14 1.38 12.29
N VAL A 395 -3.19 0.60 13.36
CA VAL A 395 -2.66 -0.77 13.41
C VAL A 395 -3.62 -1.74 12.70
N ILE A 396 -3.06 -2.58 11.84
CA ILE A 396 -3.67 -3.77 11.24
C ILE A 396 -2.86 -4.97 11.71
N ARG A 397 -3.40 -5.68 12.70
CA ARG A 397 -2.85 -6.89 13.30
C ARG A 397 -3.92 -7.66 14.08
N SER A 398 -4.27 -8.86 13.64
CA SER A 398 -5.08 -9.80 14.44
C SER A 398 -4.24 -10.41 15.58
N PRO A 399 -4.86 -10.90 16.66
CA PRO A 399 -4.14 -11.57 17.75
C PRO A 399 -3.19 -12.65 17.26
N GLN A 400 -2.02 -12.76 17.89
CA GLN A 400 -0.94 -13.71 17.57
C GLN A 400 -0.32 -13.57 16.17
N GLN A 401 -0.72 -12.60 15.34
CA GLN A 401 -0.01 -12.33 14.09
C GLN A 401 1.41 -11.84 14.39
N GLN A 402 2.38 -12.34 13.62
CA GLN A 402 3.81 -12.06 13.85
C GLN A 402 4.27 -10.70 13.34
N ALA A 403 3.54 -10.15 12.38
CA ALA A 403 3.80 -8.86 11.82
C ALA A 403 2.77 -7.85 12.32
N ALA A 404 3.22 -6.64 12.61
CA ALA A 404 2.35 -5.48 12.81
C ALA A 404 2.41 -4.61 11.55
N THR A 405 1.26 -4.34 10.94
CA THR A 405 1.17 -3.41 9.82
C THR A 405 0.59 -2.10 10.33
N LEU A 406 1.28 -0.99 10.06
CA LEU A 406 0.79 0.36 10.31
C LEU A 406 0.32 0.97 9.00
N GLN A 407 -0.91 1.45 8.96
CA GLN A 407 -1.51 2.06 7.79
C GLN A 407 -1.61 3.58 7.93
N VAL A 408 -1.12 4.29 6.93
CA VAL A 408 -1.29 5.73 6.75
C VAL A 408 -2.31 5.96 5.63
N ASN A 409 -3.40 6.66 5.94
CA ASN A 409 -4.51 6.93 5.04
C ASN A 409 -4.88 8.42 5.07
N THR A 410 -4.09 9.24 4.36
CA THR A 410 -4.14 10.71 4.42
C THR A 410 -4.59 11.32 3.10
N THR A 411 -4.55 12.64 2.98
CA THR A 411 -4.91 13.33 1.73
C THR A 411 -3.92 13.08 0.59
N THR A 412 -2.70 12.68 0.91
CA THR A 412 -1.58 12.56 -0.04
C THR A 412 -0.95 11.18 -0.06
N GLU A 413 -1.23 10.32 0.93
CA GLU A 413 -0.60 9.01 1.03
C GLU A 413 -1.62 7.93 1.38
N HIS A 414 -1.43 6.76 0.75
CA HIS A 414 -2.09 5.52 1.14
C HIS A 414 -1.05 4.40 1.14
N VAL A 415 -0.33 4.28 2.26
CA VAL A 415 0.90 3.51 2.40
C VAL A 415 0.86 2.68 3.68
N ARG A 416 1.49 1.50 3.65
CA ARG A 416 1.59 0.59 4.79
C ARG A 416 3.05 0.32 5.14
N PHE A 417 3.32 0.19 6.43
CA PHE A 417 4.62 -0.19 6.97
C PHE A 417 4.48 -1.46 7.79
N ARG A 418 5.25 -2.50 7.48
CA ARG A 418 5.20 -3.76 8.22
C ARG A 418 6.45 -3.90 9.08
N TYR A 419 6.24 -4.28 10.34
CA TYR A 419 7.27 -4.56 11.32
C TYR A 419 7.21 -6.03 11.70
N MET A 420 8.32 -6.75 11.61
CA MET A 420 8.39 -8.15 12.02
C MET A 420 9.43 -8.41 13.10
N HIS A 421 9.42 -9.64 13.58
CA HIS A 421 10.34 -10.21 14.58
C HIS A 421 10.17 -9.73 16.03
N MET A 422 9.22 -8.83 16.28
CA MET A 422 8.68 -8.57 17.62
C MET A 422 7.95 -9.80 18.18
N ASN A 423 7.84 -9.93 19.50
CA ASN A 423 7.15 -11.06 20.13
C ASN A 423 5.61 -10.86 20.05
N PRO A 424 4.85 -11.76 19.39
CA PRO A 424 3.40 -11.60 19.22
C PRO A 424 2.62 -11.57 20.53
N SER A 425 3.04 -12.35 21.54
CA SER A 425 2.36 -12.37 22.83
C SER A 425 2.57 -11.07 23.61
N VAL A 426 3.73 -10.42 23.44
CA VAL A 426 3.99 -9.10 24.03
C VAL A 426 3.19 -8.03 23.29
N MET A 427 3.18 -8.05 21.95
CA MET A 427 2.36 -7.13 21.15
C MET A 427 0.86 -7.24 21.49
N ASP A 428 0.35 -8.46 21.70
CA ASP A 428 -1.04 -8.69 22.14
C ASP A 428 -1.29 -8.09 23.53
N ALA A 429 -0.37 -8.31 24.49
CA ALA A 429 -0.49 -7.80 25.86
C ALA A 429 -0.42 -6.26 25.94
N GLU A 430 0.34 -5.63 25.03
CA GLU A 430 0.44 -4.17 24.89
C GLU A 430 -0.69 -3.57 24.02
N GLY A 431 -1.61 -4.41 23.53
CA GLY A 431 -2.78 -3.97 22.77
C GLY A 431 -2.46 -3.51 21.35
N LEU A 432 -1.32 -3.89 20.77
CA LEU A 432 -0.97 -3.61 19.37
C LEU A 432 -1.80 -4.50 18.42
N LEU A 433 -3.09 -4.19 18.31
CA LEU A 433 -4.12 -4.95 17.61
C LEU A 433 -4.92 -4.05 16.64
N ASN A 434 -5.70 -4.68 15.76
CA ASN A 434 -6.58 -4.01 14.79
C ASN A 434 -7.30 -2.78 15.35
N GLY A 435 -7.19 -1.66 14.63
CA GLY A 435 -7.92 -0.42 14.93
C GLY A 435 -7.27 0.51 15.96
N ARG A 436 -6.20 0.07 16.64
CA ARG A 436 -5.43 0.95 17.53
C ARG A 436 -4.76 2.07 16.72
N GLY A 437 -5.05 3.33 17.08
CA GLY A 437 -4.29 4.47 16.59
C GLY A 437 -2.96 4.60 17.33
N VAL A 438 -1.90 4.95 16.61
CA VAL A 438 -0.57 5.22 17.15
C VAL A 438 -0.04 6.54 16.59
N ALA A 439 0.70 7.28 17.40
CA ALA A 439 1.35 8.51 16.97
C ALA A 439 2.75 8.24 16.39
N GLU A 440 3.22 9.10 15.48
CA GLU A 440 4.63 9.08 15.05
C GLU A 440 5.58 9.15 16.26
N GLY A 441 6.56 8.25 16.31
CA GLY A 441 7.52 8.16 17.40
C GLY A 441 7.03 7.40 18.64
N GLU A 442 5.76 6.98 18.69
CA GLU A 442 5.25 6.15 19.78
C GLU A 442 5.95 4.79 19.80
N LYS A 443 6.41 4.33 20.97
CA LYS A 443 6.96 2.98 21.12
C LYS A 443 5.86 1.94 20.91
N ILE A 444 6.07 1.06 19.93
CA ILE A 444 5.14 -0.03 19.57
C ILE A 444 5.72 -1.43 19.83
N GLY A 445 6.94 -1.49 20.35
CA GLY A 445 7.56 -2.74 20.77
C GLY A 445 9.07 -2.61 20.92
N VAL A 446 9.75 -3.76 20.85
CA VAL A 446 11.20 -3.85 21.00
C VAL A 446 11.82 -4.78 19.97
N VAL A 447 13.05 -4.48 19.56
CA VAL A 447 13.84 -5.32 18.66
C VAL A 447 14.01 -6.70 19.28
N SER A 448 13.57 -7.72 18.56
CA SER A 448 13.54 -9.09 19.04
C SER A 448 13.96 -10.06 17.92
N ASN A 449 13.73 -11.34 18.12
CA ASN A 449 14.21 -12.43 17.27
C ASN A 449 13.17 -13.53 17.07
N TYR A 450 11.90 -13.15 17.09
CA TYR A 450 10.78 -14.07 16.92
C TYR A 450 10.61 -14.44 15.44
N LEU A 451 10.54 -15.72 15.14
CA LEU A 451 10.12 -16.23 13.83
C LEU A 451 9.50 -17.60 14.05
N ASP A 452 8.18 -17.68 13.96
CA ASP A 452 7.32 -18.82 14.35
C ASP A 452 7.37 -19.19 15.85
N HIS A 453 8.54 -19.12 16.47
CA HIS A 453 8.80 -19.28 17.89
C HIS A 453 9.87 -18.27 18.37
N PRO A 454 10.04 -18.08 19.69
CA PRO A 454 11.15 -17.29 20.24
C PRO A 454 12.51 -17.82 19.78
N ASN A 455 13.45 -16.92 19.47
CA ASN A 455 14.77 -17.25 18.91
C ASN A 455 14.75 -17.98 17.55
N GLY A 456 13.67 -17.85 16.76
CA GLY A 456 13.60 -18.42 15.42
C GLY A 456 14.49 -17.71 14.38
N THR A 457 14.98 -16.51 14.69
CA THR A 457 15.90 -15.75 13.83
C THR A 457 16.96 -15.01 14.68
N SER A 458 17.82 -14.18 14.06
CA SER A 458 18.71 -13.28 14.80
C SER A 458 17.95 -12.07 15.35
N ARG A 459 18.52 -11.34 16.32
CA ARG A 459 17.91 -10.11 16.83
C ARG A 459 18.04 -8.96 15.82
N HIS A 460 16.92 -8.49 15.28
CA HIS A 460 16.84 -7.37 14.34
C HIS A 460 15.37 -6.94 14.17
N LEU A 461 15.17 -5.76 13.62
CA LEU A 461 13.88 -5.37 13.05
C LEU A 461 13.92 -5.71 11.56
N HIS A 462 12.90 -6.40 11.06
CA HIS A 462 12.62 -6.47 9.63
C HIS A 462 11.50 -5.49 9.32
N PHE A 463 11.76 -4.57 8.40
CA PHE A 463 10.89 -3.45 8.07
C PHE A 463 10.56 -3.45 6.58
N ASP A 464 9.28 -3.42 6.26
CA ASP A 464 8.79 -3.40 4.88
C ASP A 464 7.92 -2.16 4.62
N VAL A 465 7.81 -1.78 3.33
CA VAL A 465 6.88 -0.77 2.85
C VAL A 465 5.98 -1.40 1.79
N GLN A 466 4.67 -1.09 1.84
CA GLN A 466 3.74 -1.36 0.74
C GLN A 466 3.04 -0.10 0.30
N VAL A 467 2.82 0.01 -1.01
CA VAL A 467 2.01 1.06 -1.61
C VAL A 467 0.83 0.47 -2.37
N PHE A 468 -0.27 1.21 -2.44
CA PHE A 468 -1.47 0.77 -3.13
C PHE A 468 -1.41 1.10 -4.63
N THR A 469 -1.49 0.08 -5.47
CA THR A 469 -1.60 0.21 -6.94
C THR A 469 -2.94 -0.34 -7.44
N ARG A 470 -3.17 -0.32 -8.76
CA ARG A 470 -4.35 -0.97 -9.37
C ARG A 470 -4.41 -2.47 -9.11
N ASP A 471 -3.26 -3.11 -8.86
CA ASP A 471 -3.14 -4.53 -8.54
C ASP A 471 -3.06 -4.81 -7.03
N GLY A 472 -3.26 -3.76 -6.23
CA GLY A 472 -3.34 -3.81 -4.76
C GLY A 472 -2.05 -3.41 -4.08
N TRP A 473 -1.88 -3.88 -2.85
CA TRP A 473 -0.71 -3.58 -2.03
C TRP A 473 0.52 -4.33 -2.55
N LEU A 474 1.51 -3.60 -3.06
CA LEU A 474 2.78 -4.15 -3.55
C LEU A 474 3.92 -3.82 -2.60
N TRP A 475 4.81 -4.78 -2.35
CA TRP A 475 6.07 -4.52 -1.65
C TRP A 475 6.98 -3.65 -2.50
N VAL A 476 7.60 -2.65 -1.87
CA VAL A 476 8.57 -1.76 -2.50
C VAL A 476 9.86 -1.72 -1.69
N ASN A 477 10.98 -1.40 -2.33
CA ASN A 477 12.26 -1.32 -1.64
C ASN A 477 12.25 -0.18 -0.58
N PRO A 478 12.35 -0.48 0.73
CA PRO A 478 12.28 0.53 1.77
C PRO A 478 13.61 1.25 2.00
N TYR A 479 14.71 0.80 1.40
CA TYR A 479 16.08 1.22 1.75
C TYR A 479 16.30 2.73 1.60
N THR A 480 15.93 3.32 0.46
CA THR A 480 16.06 4.78 0.24
C THR A 480 15.19 5.59 1.21
N THR A 481 13.99 5.09 1.52
CA THR A 481 13.11 5.69 2.55
C THR A 481 13.78 5.68 3.93
N LEU A 482 14.45 4.58 4.28
CA LEU A 482 15.15 4.40 5.55
C LEU A 482 16.42 5.27 5.64
N VAL A 483 17.20 5.38 4.56
CA VAL A 483 18.36 6.29 4.51
C VAL A 483 17.89 7.73 4.77
N SER A 484 16.89 8.21 4.01
CA SER A 484 16.32 9.55 4.20
C SER A 484 15.81 9.80 5.62
N ALA A 485 15.13 8.81 6.22
CA ALA A 485 14.64 8.91 7.60
C ALA A 485 15.77 8.93 8.63
N TYR A 486 16.83 8.16 8.41
CA TYR A 486 17.98 8.11 9.30
C TYR A 486 18.79 9.41 9.27
N GLU A 487 18.96 10.01 8.09
CA GLU A 487 19.58 11.34 7.95
C GLU A 487 18.86 12.39 8.79
N ARG A 488 17.52 12.41 8.74
CA ARG A 488 16.71 13.32 9.58
C ARG A 488 16.88 13.01 11.07
N LEU A 489 16.96 11.73 11.45
CA LEU A 489 17.21 11.31 12.84
C LEU A 489 18.55 11.84 13.36
N ILE A 490 19.63 11.71 12.57
CA ILE A 490 20.98 12.16 12.97
C ILE A 490 21.27 13.62 12.61
N ARG A 491 20.31 14.30 11.95
CA ARG A 491 20.42 15.68 11.44
C ARG A 491 21.61 15.91 10.51
N GLY A 492 21.97 14.90 9.72
CA GLY A 492 23.12 14.93 8.83
C GLY A 492 22.91 14.05 7.60
N ARG A 493 23.20 14.60 6.41
CA ARG A 493 23.12 13.93 5.12
C ARG A 493 24.24 12.90 4.99
N GLY A 494 23.88 11.64 4.76
CA GLY A 494 24.84 10.58 4.52
C GLY A 494 25.54 10.75 3.18
N ARG A 495 26.69 10.11 3.03
CA ARG A 495 27.42 10.04 1.77
C ARG A 495 27.22 8.66 1.14
N GLU A 496 26.71 8.64 -0.08
CA GLU A 496 26.66 7.42 -0.90
C GLU A 496 28.10 6.98 -1.28
N ILE A 497 28.38 5.69 -1.19
CA ILE A 497 29.68 5.09 -1.55
C ILE A 497 29.43 3.89 -2.45
N GLY A 498 29.97 3.91 -3.67
CA GLY A 498 29.84 2.83 -4.65
C GLY A 498 30.31 3.28 -6.03
N PRO A 499 30.32 2.39 -7.04
CA PRO A 499 30.54 2.84 -8.42
C PRO A 499 29.44 3.84 -8.80
N GLU A 500 29.80 4.95 -9.47
CA GLU A 500 28.82 5.95 -9.90
C GLU A 500 27.64 5.28 -10.61
N PRO A 501 26.39 5.71 -10.35
CA PRO A 501 25.23 5.10 -10.96
C PRO A 501 25.37 5.16 -12.48
N GLY A 502 25.31 4.00 -13.13
CA GLY A 502 25.15 3.93 -14.58
C GLY A 502 23.93 4.75 -14.99
N PRO A 503 23.93 5.35 -16.20
CA PRO A 503 22.88 6.28 -16.61
C PRO A 503 21.50 5.64 -16.42
N ALA A 504 20.64 6.33 -15.68
CA ALA A 504 19.25 5.97 -15.54
C ALA A 504 18.68 5.68 -16.93
N ALA A 505 18.05 4.51 -17.11
CA ALA A 505 17.38 4.19 -18.35
C ALA A 505 16.41 5.34 -18.66
N ALA A 506 16.71 6.10 -19.71
CA ALA A 506 15.92 7.25 -20.11
C ALA A 506 14.46 6.80 -20.22
N VAL A 507 13.60 7.42 -19.42
CA VAL A 507 12.16 7.33 -19.59
C VAL A 507 11.89 7.91 -20.97
N ALA A 508 11.73 7.05 -21.96
CA ALA A 508 11.21 7.44 -23.26
C ALA A 508 9.76 7.85 -23.01
N HIS A 509 9.55 9.15 -22.75
CA HIS A 509 8.26 9.78 -22.96
C HIS A 509 7.96 9.67 -24.44
N ALA A 510 7.28 8.59 -24.84
CA ALA A 510 6.54 8.60 -26.09
C ALA A 510 5.40 9.61 -25.90
N LEU A 511 5.63 10.84 -26.35
CA LEU A 511 4.55 11.77 -26.63
C LEU A 511 3.65 11.12 -27.69
N PRO A 512 2.32 11.13 -27.52
CA PRO A 512 1.42 10.74 -28.59
C PRO A 512 1.52 11.80 -29.69
N ASP A 513 1.94 11.42 -30.89
CA ASP A 513 1.77 12.29 -32.06
C ASP A 513 0.27 12.43 -32.33
N ASP A 514 -0.20 13.66 -32.17
CA ASP A 514 -1.59 14.06 -32.30
C ASP A 514 -2.13 13.91 -33.72
N VAL A 515 -3.43 13.66 -33.74
CA VAL A 515 -4.35 13.84 -34.85
C VAL A 515 -4.17 15.21 -35.54
N ALA A 516 -3.70 15.23 -36.79
CA ALA A 516 -4.13 16.22 -37.78
C ALA A 516 -3.76 15.82 -39.24
N HIS A 517 -4.76 15.92 -40.13
CA HIS A 517 -4.70 16.00 -41.60
C HIS A 517 -4.90 14.72 -42.46
N HIS A 518 -6.19 14.43 -42.71
CA HIS A 518 -6.88 14.46 -44.01
C HIS A 518 -6.24 13.91 -45.32
N ILE A 519 -6.98 12.92 -45.88
CA ILE A 519 -7.46 12.76 -47.28
C ILE A 519 -6.55 12.05 -48.33
N ASP A 520 -7.08 10.90 -48.79
CA ASP A 520 -7.02 10.19 -50.09
C ASP A 520 -5.80 10.32 -51.05
N ILE A 521 -5.38 9.19 -51.63
CA ILE A 521 -5.76 8.72 -52.99
C ILE A 521 -5.13 7.32 -53.26
N GLN A 522 -5.89 6.49 -53.99
CA GLN A 522 -5.62 5.15 -54.53
C GLN A 522 -4.22 4.85 -55.09
N GLU A 523 -3.84 3.57 -55.00
CA GLU A 523 -3.33 2.63 -56.05
C GLU A 523 -2.47 1.56 -55.32
N GLY A 524 -2.65 0.25 -55.43
CA GLY A 524 -3.08 -0.56 -56.55
C GLY A 524 -1.89 -1.39 -57.06
N GLY A 525 -1.89 -2.72 -56.82
CA GLY A 525 -1.29 -3.68 -57.74
C GLY A 525 -0.18 -4.61 -57.24
N GLY A 526 -0.51 -5.91 -57.19
CA GLY A 526 0.25 -6.94 -57.93
C GLY A 526 1.24 -7.81 -57.15
N ASN A 527 0.77 -8.83 -56.42
CA ASN A 527 0.58 -10.22 -56.89
C ASN A 527 0.29 -11.16 -55.72
#